data_AF-A0A0D6GPS9-F1
#
_entry.id   AF-A0A0D6GPS9-F1
#
_cell.length_a   1.000
_cell.length_b   1.000
_cell.length_c   1.000
_cell.angle_alpha   90.00
_cell.angle_beta   90.00
_cell.angle_gamma   90.00
#
_symmetry.space_group_name_H-M   'P 1'
#
loop_
_entity.id
_entity.type
_entity.pdbx_description
1 polymer ?
#
loop_
_entity_poly.entity_id
_entity_poly.type
_entity_poly.pdbx_seq_one_letter_code
_entity_poly.pdbx_strand_id
1 'polypeptide(L)'
;MDFTSWGNRRKNHIDLFDDHDNTIATFPIDIHAEQTVDVDGVAWTLSSDKKILRAAIAGGEEFVADAGEKGFARSKRIEISLGDRNVRAINENRNDWVYVDSDPEETKIGQFSGGNSGVRKSYTEFEKDSGLNLQQKVFLSAVTRTELEAKLSSFTLGLFFFILLLMPAVVWALL
;
A
#
# COMPACT_ATOMS: atom_id res chain seq x y z
N MET A 1 -10.64 -10.22 12.27
CA MET A 1 -9.85 -9.61 11.19
C MET A 1 -8.44 -9.33 11.67
N ASP A 2 -7.65 -10.40 11.67
CA ASP A 2 -6.24 -10.44 12.07
C ASP A 2 -5.33 -10.05 10.89
N PHE A 3 -5.77 -10.26 9.65
CA PHE A 3 -5.08 -9.78 8.46
C PHE A 3 -6.07 -9.46 7.33
N THR A 4 -5.58 -8.76 6.31
CA THR A 4 -6.23 -8.62 5.00
C THR A 4 -5.33 -9.16 3.91
N SER A 5 -5.92 -9.59 2.79
CA SER A 5 -5.18 -10.08 1.64
C SER A 5 -5.70 -9.53 0.32
N TRP A 6 -4.79 -9.10 -0.55
CA TRP A 6 -5.15 -8.63 -1.88
C TRP A 6 -5.36 -9.80 -2.85
N GLY A 7 -6.43 -9.73 -3.63
CA GLY A 7 -6.74 -10.70 -4.67
C GLY A 7 -5.83 -10.64 -5.89
N ASN A 8 -6.13 -11.50 -6.86
CA ASN A 8 -5.53 -11.41 -8.18
C ASN A 8 -6.09 -10.21 -8.94
N ARG A 9 -5.25 -9.56 -9.75
CA ARG A 9 -5.71 -8.51 -10.65
C ARG A 9 -6.73 -9.10 -11.63
N ARG A 10 -7.91 -8.49 -11.71
CA ARG A 10 -8.92 -8.81 -12.73
C ARG A 10 -8.78 -7.84 -13.90
N LYS A 11 -9.81 -7.72 -14.75
CA LYS A 11 -9.75 -6.85 -15.93
C LYS A 11 -9.62 -5.36 -15.55
N ASN A 12 -10.41 -4.90 -14.59
CA ASN A 12 -10.49 -3.48 -14.20
C ASN A 12 -10.44 -3.24 -12.69
N HIS A 13 -10.51 -4.30 -11.88
CA HIS A 13 -10.57 -4.19 -10.43
C HIS A 13 -9.72 -5.26 -9.75
N ILE A 14 -9.60 -5.11 -8.44
CA ILE A 14 -8.94 -6.04 -7.54
C ILE A 14 -9.64 -6.00 -6.19
N ASP A 15 -9.88 -7.19 -5.65
CA ASP A 15 -10.62 -7.36 -4.41
C ASP A 15 -9.64 -7.38 -3.22
N LEU A 16 -10.10 -6.86 -2.09
CA LEU A 16 -9.47 -7.00 -0.78
C LEU A 16 -10.32 -7.98 0.04
N PHE A 17 -9.65 -8.97 0.62
CA PHE A 17 -10.29 -10.00 1.44
C PHE A 17 -9.92 -9.84 2.91
N ASP A 18 -10.83 -10.23 3.81
CA ASP A 18 -10.55 -10.41 5.23
C ASP A 18 -9.85 -11.76 5.53
N ASP A 19 -9.68 -12.07 6.82
CA ASP A 19 -9.08 -13.31 7.33
C ASP A 19 -9.95 -14.57 7.14
N HIS A 20 -11.16 -14.42 6.60
CA HIS A 20 -12.11 -15.48 6.30
C HIS A 20 -12.39 -15.59 4.78
N ASP A 21 -11.58 -14.95 3.93
CA ASP A 21 -11.74 -14.86 2.48
C ASP A 21 -13.04 -14.15 2.00
N ASN A 22 -13.69 -13.36 2.86
CA ASN A 22 -14.81 -12.50 2.44
C ASN A 22 -14.29 -11.25 1.75
N THR A 23 -14.92 -10.83 0.66
CA THR A 23 -14.60 -9.55 0.01
C THR A 23 -15.11 -8.39 0.87
N ILE A 24 -14.19 -7.54 1.33
CA ILE A 24 -14.50 -6.37 2.15
C ILE A 24 -14.38 -5.04 1.38
N ALA A 25 -13.70 -5.06 0.23
CA ALA A 25 -13.62 -3.91 -0.67
C ALA A 25 -13.19 -4.33 -2.09
N THR A 26 -13.61 -3.56 -3.09
CA THR A 26 -13.20 -3.76 -4.49
C THR A 26 -12.63 -2.46 -5.05
N PHE A 27 -11.34 -2.49 -5.37
CA PHE A 27 -10.59 -1.32 -5.83
C PHE A 27 -10.39 -1.36 -7.36
N PRO A 28 -10.35 -0.21 -8.05
CA PRO A 28 -9.82 -0.15 -9.41
C PRO A 28 -8.33 -0.52 -9.43
N ILE A 29 -7.84 -1.02 -10.57
CA ILE A 29 -6.42 -1.42 -10.69
C ILE A 29 -5.47 -0.23 -10.64
N ASP A 30 -5.85 0.88 -11.28
CA ASP A 30 -5.06 2.11 -11.32
C ASP A 30 -5.79 3.22 -10.56
N ILE A 31 -5.13 3.77 -9.55
CA ILE A 31 -5.68 4.81 -8.64
C ILE A 31 -4.99 6.15 -8.94
N HIS A 32 -4.86 6.52 -10.22
CA HIS A 32 -4.16 7.75 -10.63
C HIS A 32 -5.06 9.00 -10.67
N ALA A 33 -6.37 8.80 -10.65
CA ALA A 33 -7.38 9.86 -10.58
C ALA A 33 -8.34 9.54 -9.43
N GLU A 34 -9.23 10.48 -9.10
CA GLU A 34 -10.33 10.19 -8.18
C GLU A 34 -11.18 9.05 -8.72
N GLN A 35 -11.40 8.05 -7.87
CA GLN A 35 -12.19 6.86 -8.18
C GLN A 35 -13.12 6.54 -7.01
N THR A 36 -14.31 6.06 -7.32
CA THR A 36 -15.22 5.54 -6.29
C THR A 36 -14.86 4.09 -5.96
N VAL A 37 -14.73 3.80 -4.68
CA VAL A 37 -14.47 2.46 -4.13
C VAL A 37 -15.57 2.13 -3.14
N ASP A 38 -16.10 0.91 -3.19
CA ASP A 38 -17.01 0.42 -2.15
C ASP A 38 -16.21 -0.33 -1.09
N VAL A 39 -16.36 0.07 0.16
CA VAL A 39 -15.73 -0.56 1.33
C VAL A 39 -16.83 -0.97 2.30
N ASP A 40 -17.20 -2.25 2.27
CA ASP A 40 -18.27 -2.83 3.08
C ASP A 40 -19.60 -2.04 2.95
N GLY A 41 -20.00 -1.71 1.71
CA GLY A 41 -21.20 -0.94 1.43
C GLY A 41 -21.08 0.57 1.68
N VAL A 42 -19.90 1.06 2.06
CA VAL A 42 -19.61 2.49 2.24
C VAL A 42 -18.83 3.01 1.04
N ALA A 43 -19.38 4.00 0.36
CA ALA A 43 -18.73 4.63 -0.78
C ALA A 43 -17.56 5.53 -0.33
N TRP A 44 -16.39 5.30 -0.90
CA TRP A 44 -15.18 6.09 -0.76
C TRP A 44 -14.86 6.79 -2.06
N THR A 45 -14.26 7.98 -1.97
CA THR A 45 -13.53 8.60 -3.08
C THR A 45 -12.03 8.47 -2.81
N LEU A 46 -11.36 7.68 -3.63
CA LEU A 46 -9.93 7.35 -3.48
C LEU A 46 -9.12 8.07 -4.56
N SER A 47 -8.00 8.67 -4.18
CA SER A 47 -7.02 9.22 -5.13
C SER A 47 -5.59 8.97 -4.65
N SER A 48 -4.67 8.78 -5.60
CA SER A 48 -3.26 8.58 -5.28
C SER A 48 -2.33 9.23 -6.29
N ASP A 49 -1.24 9.78 -5.78
CA ASP A 49 -0.08 10.17 -6.56
C ASP A 49 1.21 9.51 -5.99
N LYS A 50 2.38 9.97 -6.43
CA LYS A 50 3.67 9.40 -6.02
C LYS A 50 3.98 9.58 -4.53
N LYS A 51 3.30 10.47 -3.83
CA LYS A 51 3.57 10.91 -2.45
C LYS A 51 2.37 10.73 -1.54
N ILE A 52 1.17 10.95 -2.06
CA ILE A 52 -0.07 11.01 -1.29
C ILE A 52 -1.04 9.90 -1.72
N LEU A 53 -1.69 9.27 -0.75
CA LEU A 53 -2.89 8.46 -0.93
C LEU A 53 -4.00 9.05 -0.05
N ARG A 54 -5.17 9.32 -0.63
CA ARG A 54 -6.33 9.90 0.06
C ARG A 54 -7.56 9.03 -0.13
N ALA A 55 -8.33 8.84 0.94
CA ALA A 55 -9.65 8.25 0.91
C ALA A 55 -10.64 9.17 1.64
N ALA A 56 -11.58 9.76 0.90
CA ALA A 56 -12.69 10.50 1.48
C ALA A 56 -13.90 9.57 1.62
N ILE A 57 -14.36 9.34 2.85
CA ILE A 57 -15.49 8.47 3.14
C ILE A 57 -16.80 9.27 3.04
N ALA A 58 -17.78 8.78 2.30
CA ALA A 58 -19.06 9.47 2.12
C ALA A 58 -19.75 9.73 3.49
N GLY A 59 -19.89 11.01 3.86
CA GLY A 59 -20.49 11.42 5.13
C GLY A 59 -19.62 11.17 6.37
N GLY A 60 -18.33 10.87 6.18
CA GLY A 60 -17.39 10.53 7.24
C GLY A 60 -16.08 11.32 7.18
N GLU A 61 -15.04 10.71 7.72
CA GLU A 61 -13.69 11.29 7.83
C GLU A 61 -12.88 11.09 6.54
N GLU A 62 -11.82 11.89 6.38
CA GLU A 62 -10.82 11.71 5.33
C GLU A 62 -9.62 10.96 5.93
N PHE A 63 -9.14 9.94 5.24
CA PHE A 63 -7.88 9.27 5.55
C PHE A 63 -6.81 9.67 4.55
N VAL A 64 -5.61 9.93 5.05
CA VAL A 64 -4.49 10.45 4.24
C VAL A 64 -3.21 9.73 4.63
N ALA A 65 -2.45 9.26 3.64
CA ALA A 65 -1.09 8.79 3.82
C ALA A 65 -0.13 9.66 3.00
N ASP A 66 0.93 10.14 3.65
CA ASP A 66 1.96 11.00 3.08
C ASP A 66 3.35 10.36 3.22
N ALA A 67 3.92 9.97 2.09
CA ALA A 67 5.26 9.39 2.00
C ALA A 67 6.38 10.45 1.90
N GLY A 68 6.03 11.74 1.96
CA GLY A 68 6.94 12.87 1.90
C GLY A 68 7.62 13.07 0.54
N GLU A 69 8.68 13.86 0.52
CA GLU A 69 9.34 14.29 -0.73
C GLU A 69 9.88 13.13 -1.57
N LYS A 70 10.35 12.07 -0.91
CA LYS A 70 10.93 10.90 -1.57
C LYS A 70 9.87 10.06 -2.30
N GLY A 71 8.60 10.20 -1.91
CA GLY A 71 7.47 9.42 -2.39
C GLY A 71 7.49 7.98 -1.90
N PHE A 72 6.37 7.27 -2.13
CA PHE A 72 6.18 5.88 -1.69
C PHE A 72 7.37 4.99 -2.08
N ALA A 73 7.78 5.03 -3.35
CA ALA A 73 8.85 4.17 -3.86
C ALA A 73 10.20 4.21 -3.09
N ARG A 74 10.50 5.31 -2.39
CA ARG A 74 11.80 5.53 -1.74
C ARG A 74 11.71 5.94 -0.28
N SER A 75 10.51 6.18 0.25
CA SER A 75 10.38 6.56 1.64
C SER A 75 10.75 5.40 2.56
N LYS A 76 11.15 5.75 3.78
CA LYS A 76 11.31 4.81 4.90
C LYS A 76 10.27 5.03 5.99
N ARG A 77 9.45 6.06 5.82
CA ARG A 77 8.43 6.48 6.77
C ARG A 77 7.26 7.12 6.03
N ILE A 78 6.04 6.72 6.38
CA ILE A 78 4.81 7.27 5.81
C ILE A 78 3.98 7.75 6.99
N GLU A 79 3.65 9.04 6.99
CA GLU A 79 2.74 9.63 7.99
C GLU A 79 1.31 9.37 7.56
N ILE A 80 0.45 8.88 8.45
CA ILE A 80 -0.89 8.42 8.11
C ILE A 80 -1.89 9.02 9.10
N SER A 81 -2.87 9.76 8.58
CA SER A 81 -4.03 10.22 9.33
C SER A 81 -5.23 9.31 9.01
N LEU A 82 -5.82 8.75 10.06
CA LEU A 82 -6.99 7.88 10.03
C LEU A 82 -8.20 8.60 10.67
N GLY A 83 -8.39 9.87 10.31
CA GLY A 83 -9.39 10.74 10.94
C GLY A 83 -8.88 11.31 12.26
N ASP A 84 -9.44 10.86 13.38
CA ASP A 84 -9.05 11.29 14.73
C ASP A 84 -7.73 10.65 15.23
N ARG A 85 -7.27 9.59 14.58
CA ARG A 85 -6.06 8.83 14.95
C ARG A 85 -4.93 9.06 13.95
N ASN A 86 -3.73 9.31 14.45
CA ASN A 86 -2.52 9.37 13.61
C ASN A 86 -1.68 8.11 13.84
N VAL A 87 -1.16 7.56 12.75
CA VAL A 87 -0.32 6.37 12.75
C VAL A 87 0.79 6.54 11.72
N ARG A 88 1.76 5.65 11.73
CA ARG A 88 2.94 5.72 10.87
C ARG A 88 3.29 4.35 10.33
N ALA A 89 3.68 4.29 9.06
CA ALA A 89 4.39 3.11 8.54
C ALA A 89 5.89 3.37 8.63
N ILE A 90 6.65 2.48 9.26
CA ILE A 90 8.11 2.57 9.41
C ILE A 90 8.75 1.36 8.74
N ASN A 91 9.75 1.60 7.88
CA ASN A 91 10.53 0.55 7.24
C ASN A 91 11.65 0.08 8.18
N GLU A 92 11.54 -1.14 8.70
CA GLU A 92 12.54 -1.70 9.61
C GLU A 92 13.70 -2.34 8.84
N ASN A 93 13.40 -3.11 7.79
CA ASN A 93 14.42 -3.79 7.02
C ASN A 93 13.98 -4.04 5.57
N ARG A 94 14.66 -3.41 4.60
CA ARG A 94 14.39 -3.55 3.15
C ARG A 94 12.92 -3.38 2.78
N ASN A 95 12.15 -4.46 2.81
CA ASN A 95 10.75 -4.50 2.43
C ASN A 95 9.82 -4.85 3.61
N ASP A 96 10.35 -4.97 4.82
CA ASP A 96 9.59 -5.21 6.04
C ASP A 96 9.18 -3.87 6.66
N TRP A 97 7.89 -3.71 6.92
CA TRP A 97 7.28 -2.50 7.41
C TRP A 97 6.39 -2.79 8.61
N VAL A 98 6.37 -1.86 9.55
CA VAL A 98 5.53 -1.90 10.74
C VAL A 98 4.64 -0.66 10.75
N TYR A 99 3.35 -0.86 11.02
CA TYR A 99 2.45 0.21 11.40
C TYR A 99 2.55 0.43 12.91
N VAL A 100 2.82 1.67 13.31
CA VAL A 100 2.88 2.09 14.70
C VAL A 100 1.92 3.24 14.95
N ASP A 101 1.36 3.32 16.15
CA ASP A 101 0.61 4.48 16.60
C ASP A 101 1.54 5.72 16.72
N SER A 102 0.96 6.91 16.72
CA SER A 102 1.68 8.17 16.99
C SER A 102 1.83 8.46 18.48
N ASP A 103 1.49 7.52 19.35
CA ASP A 103 1.79 7.59 20.78
C ASP A 103 3.32 7.58 21.05
N PRO A 104 3.75 7.98 22.27
CA PRO A 104 5.17 8.05 22.62
C PRO A 104 5.89 6.69 22.64
N GLU A 105 5.15 5.59 22.80
CA GLU A 105 5.71 4.23 22.85
C GLU A 105 5.87 3.61 21.45
N GLU A 106 5.34 4.28 20.42
CA GLU A 106 5.22 3.78 19.06
C GLU A 106 4.57 2.39 19.01
N THR A 107 3.42 2.26 19.70
CA THR A 107 2.71 0.99 19.85
C THR A 107 2.47 0.36 18.48
N LYS A 108 2.97 -0.86 18.29
CA LYS A 108 2.75 -1.60 17.05
C LYS A 108 1.27 -1.95 16.90
N ILE A 109 0.72 -1.67 15.72
CA ILE A 109 -0.69 -1.93 15.40
C ILE A 109 -0.84 -2.87 14.19
N GLY A 110 0.23 -3.09 13.43
CA GLY A 110 0.24 -4.02 12.30
C GLY A 110 1.57 -4.07 11.59
N GLN A 111 1.65 -4.87 10.53
CA GLN A 111 2.85 -5.00 9.70
C GLN A 111 2.52 -5.49 8.30
N PHE A 112 3.45 -5.26 7.38
CA PHE A 112 3.42 -5.86 6.06
C PHE A 112 4.85 -6.08 5.56
N SER A 113 5.02 -7.02 4.63
CA SER A 113 6.31 -7.24 3.97
C SER A 113 6.15 -7.40 2.47
N GLY A 114 7.10 -6.81 1.73
CA GLY A 114 7.36 -7.10 0.32
C GLY A 114 8.55 -8.06 0.13
N GLY A 115 9.11 -8.62 1.20
CA GLY A 115 10.16 -9.63 1.15
C GLY A 115 9.63 -10.95 0.58
N ASN A 116 10.51 -11.69 -0.11
CA ASN A 116 10.23 -13.04 -0.63
C ASN A 116 9.32 -13.16 -1.86
N SER A 117 9.27 -12.16 -2.75
CA SER A 117 8.69 -12.26 -4.12
C SER A 117 7.50 -13.23 -4.23
N GLY A 118 6.41 -12.96 -3.52
CA GLY A 118 5.13 -13.63 -3.73
C GLY A 118 4.92 -14.96 -3.00
N VAL A 119 4.20 -14.88 -1.89
CA VAL A 119 3.15 -15.87 -1.58
C VAL A 119 1.87 -15.48 -2.34
N ARG A 120 1.99 -15.14 -3.64
CA ARG A 120 0.91 -14.75 -4.59
C ARG A 120 0.02 -13.54 -4.26
N LYS A 121 -0.03 -13.07 -3.01
CA LYS A 121 -0.88 -11.99 -2.53
C LYS A 121 -0.10 -11.08 -1.56
N SER A 122 -0.36 -9.77 -1.58
CA SER A 122 0.12 -8.86 -0.53
C SER A 122 -0.81 -8.92 0.67
N TYR A 123 -0.22 -9.05 1.85
CA TYR A 123 -0.93 -9.14 3.13
C TYR A 123 -0.62 -7.94 4.00
N THR A 124 -1.61 -7.53 4.79
CA THR A 124 -1.42 -6.60 5.91
C THR A 124 -1.92 -7.29 7.17
N GLU A 125 -1.03 -7.50 8.13
CA GLU A 125 -1.34 -8.11 9.42
C GLU A 125 -1.63 -7.02 10.45
N PHE A 126 -2.54 -7.29 11.38
CA PHE A 126 -2.95 -6.37 12.42
C PHE A 126 -2.80 -7.01 13.80
N GLU A 127 -2.39 -6.22 14.78
CA GLU A 127 -2.37 -6.65 16.17
C GLU A 127 -3.82 -6.75 16.71
N LYS A 128 -4.09 -7.75 17.55
CA LYS A 128 -5.44 -8.02 18.09
C LYS A 128 -5.98 -6.83 18.90
N ASP A 129 -5.11 -6.17 19.66
CA ASP A 129 -5.45 -5.03 20.50
C ASP A 129 -5.14 -3.69 19.83
N SER A 130 -5.01 -3.68 18.50
CA SER A 130 -4.69 -2.45 17.72
C SER A 130 -5.76 -1.36 17.85
N GLY A 131 -7.00 -1.69 18.24
CA GLY A 131 -8.12 -0.75 18.31
C GLY A 131 -8.57 -0.20 16.95
N LEU A 132 -8.07 -0.77 15.84
CA LEU A 132 -8.42 -0.32 14.49
C LEU A 132 -9.79 -0.86 14.06
N ASN A 133 -10.64 0.03 13.54
CA ASN A 133 -11.90 -0.37 12.92
C ASN A 133 -11.70 -0.90 11.49
N LEU A 134 -12.76 -1.45 10.88
CA LEU A 134 -12.69 -2.03 9.53
C LEU A 134 -12.20 -1.03 8.47
N GLN A 135 -12.75 0.17 8.46
CA GLN A 135 -12.43 1.21 7.48
C GLN A 135 -10.94 1.60 7.58
N GLN A 136 -10.43 1.75 8.80
CA GLN A 136 -9.01 2.01 9.07
C GLN A 136 -8.12 0.87 8.58
N LYS A 137 -8.48 -0.39 8.85
CA LYS A 137 -7.73 -1.56 8.37
C LYS A 137 -7.71 -1.64 6.84
N VAL A 138 -8.83 -1.34 6.18
CA VAL A 138 -8.91 -1.30 4.71
C VAL A 138 -8.00 -0.20 4.14
N PHE A 139 -7.97 0.98 4.75
CA PHE A 139 -7.08 2.06 4.31
C PHE A 139 -5.60 1.72 4.50
N LEU A 140 -5.21 1.14 5.64
CA LEU A 140 -3.84 0.67 5.84
C LEU A 140 -3.46 -0.42 4.82
N SER A 141 -4.40 -1.28 4.45
CA SER A 141 -4.20 -2.27 3.38
C SER A 141 -3.97 -1.61 2.01
N ALA A 142 -4.68 -0.50 1.72
CA ALA A 142 -4.45 0.31 0.53
C ALA A 142 -3.07 0.99 0.56
N VAL A 143 -2.64 1.54 1.70
CA VAL A 143 -1.28 2.08 1.87
C VAL A 143 -0.21 1.01 1.60
N THR A 144 -0.39 -0.19 2.17
CA THR A 144 0.51 -1.34 1.95
C THR A 144 0.67 -1.61 0.45
N ARG A 145 -0.45 -1.69 -0.28
CA ARG A 145 -0.43 -1.94 -1.72
C ARG A 145 0.28 -0.84 -2.49
N THR A 146 -0.08 0.43 -2.24
CA THR A 146 0.50 1.60 -2.92
C THR A 146 2.01 1.62 -2.74
N GLU A 147 2.50 1.35 -1.53
CA GLU A 147 3.93 1.29 -1.23
C GLU A 147 4.66 0.18 -2.00
N LEU A 148 4.10 -1.04 -2.00
CA LEU A 148 4.70 -2.19 -2.68
C LEU A 148 4.68 -2.03 -4.21
N GLU A 149 3.59 -1.51 -4.78
CA GLU A 149 3.49 -1.24 -6.22
C GLU A 149 4.47 -0.13 -6.65
N ALA A 150 4.65 0.93 -5.84
CA ALA A 150 5.60 1.99 -6.12
C ALA A 150 7.07 1.50 -6.12
N LYS A 151 7.42 0.62 -5.18
CA LYS A 151 8.75 -0.03 -5.14
C LYS A 151 8.98 -0.92 -6.35
N LEU A 152 8.00 -1.76 -6.71
CA LEU A 152 8.09 -2.65 -7.87
C LEU A 152 8.25 -1.88 -9.18
N SER A 153 7.45 -0.81 -9.37
CA SER A 153 7.53 0.06 -10.54
C SER A 153 8.90 0.73 -10.66
N SER A 154 9.42 1.27 -9.55
CA SER A 154 10.74 1.92 -9.54
C SER A 154 11.89 0.94 -9.83
N PHE A 155 11.82 -0.29 -9.29
CA PHE A 155 12.78 -1.33 -9.59
C PHE A 155 12.76 -1.73 -11.06
N THR A 156 11.55 -1.93 -11.62
CA THR A 156 11.36 -2.30 -13.04
C THR A 156 11.92 -1.22 -13.98
N LEU A 157 11.66 0.05 -13.67
CA LEU A 157 12.20 1.18 -14.43
C LEU A 157 13.73 1.23 -14.36
N GLY A 158 14.31 1.00 -13.17
CA GLY A 158 15.76 0.93 -13.00
C GLY A 158 16.40 -0.20 -13.81
N LEU A 159 15.78 -1.39 -13.81
CA LEU A 159 16.23 -2.53 -14.60
C LEU A 159 16.17 -2.25 -16.10
N PHE A 160 15.10 -1.62 -16.57
CA PHE A 160 14.96 -1.24 -17.98
C PHE A 160 16.10 -0.31 -18.44
N PHE A 161 16.41 0.73 -17.65
CA PHE A 161 17.55 1.62 -17.95
C PHE A 161 18.89 0.90 -17.91
N PHE A 162 19.07 -0.02 -16.96
CA PHE A 162 20.30 -0.81 -16.87
C PHE A 162 20.49 -1.71 -18.09
N ILE A 163 19.43 -2.38 -18.57
CA ILE A 163 19.46 -3.20 -19.78
C ILE A 163 19.81 -2.35 -21.00
N LEU A 164 19.19 -1.18 -21.15
CA LEU A 164 19.50 -0.24 -22.25
C LEU A 164 20.97 0.17 -22.26
N LEU A 165 21.56 0.39 -21.08
CA LEU A 165 22.98 0.74 -20.94
C LEU A 165 23.91 -0.41 -21.32
N LEU A 166 23.49 -1.68 -21.16
CA LEU A 166 24.27 -2.85 -21.55
C LEU A 166 24.24 -3.14 -23.06
N MET A 167 23.21 -2.67 -23.79
CA MET A 167 23.05 -2.96 -25.22
C MET A 167 24.29 -2.64 -26.07
N PRO A 168 24.98 -1.48 -25.91
CA PRO A 168 26.20 -1.20 -26.69
C PRO A 168 27.35 -2.17 -26.41
N ALA A 169 27.52 -2.61 -25.16
CA ALA A 169 28.57 -3.56 -24.80
C ALA A 169 28.32 -4.95 -25.40
N VAL A 170 27.05 -5.37 -25.42
CA VAL A 170 26.64 -6.63 -26.05
C VAL A 170 26.84 -6.57 -27.57
N VAL A 171 26.42 -5.48 -28.21
CA VAL A 171 26.65 -5.28 -29.66
C VAL A 171 28.13 -5.29 -29.99
N TRP A 172 28.97 -4.62 -29.18
CA TRP A 172 30.42 -4.62 -29.36
C TRP A 172 31.06 -6.00 -29.18
N ALA A 173 30.59 -6.81 -28.23
CA ALA A 173 31.08 -8.17 -28.03
C ALA A 173 30.67 -9.18 -29.12
N LEU A 174 29.65 -8.84 -29.94
CA LEU A 174 29.15 -9.68 -31.04
C LEU A 174 29.70 -9.27 -32.42
N LEU A 175 30.44 -8.16 -32.50
CA LEU A 175 31.16 -7.69 -33.69
C LEU A 175 32.59 -8.24 -33.73
#